data_AF-A0A811Q181-F1
#
_entry.id   AF-A0A811Q181-F1
#
_cell.length_a   1.000
_cell.length_b   1.000
_cell.length_c   1.000
_cell.angle_alpha   90.00
_cell.angle_beta   90.00
_cell.angle_gamma   90.00
#
_symmetry.space_group_name_H-M   'P 1'
#
loop_
_entity.id
_entity.type
_entity.pdbx_description
1 polymer ?
#
loop_
_entity_poly.entity_id
_entity_poly.type
_entity_poly.pdbx_seq_one_letter_code
_entity_poly.pdbx_strand_id
1 'polypeptide(L)'
;MKAGSNYWKRSNHFVLQKKFQYQIWKRQYQLPRWGTSRLDGNLITQEHHYRVDTFLAVLDAIIMEMDHRFNEVSSELLVSFACLDPRDNFARFDVEKIARLTDIYDQDFSIVDRDSIRDQLETFIVHVKRIDDFKSCHDLGRLATEMVATKKHITFPLIYRIIELALILPVATSLVERAFSAMHLIKTALRNKMGDEWLNNLLVCYVEKGIFKELGIDKVKKRFQSMKTRRVSLPKSPRRHQHS
;
A
#
# COMPACT_ATOMS: atom_id res chain seq x y z
N MET A 1 35.34 -36.47 -60.23
CA MET A 1 34.50 -36.97 -59.10
C MET A 1 35.22 -36.72 -57.79
N LYS A 2 34.82 -35.73 -56.97
CA LYS A 2 35.06 -35.63 -55.50
C LYS A 2 34.67 -34.22 -55.02
N ALA A 3 33.38 -33.93 -54.99
CA ALA A 3 32.88 -32.70 -54.35
C ALA A 3 31.55 -32.89 -53.58
N GLY A 4 31.09 -34.14 -53.38
CA GLY A 4 29.80 -34.43 -52.72
C GLY A 4 29.89 -34.92 -51.27
N SER A 5 31.07 -35.37 -50.80
CA SER A 5 31.15 -36.12 -49.54
C SER A 5 31.44 -35.26 -48.29
N ASN A 6 31.80 -33.99 -48.43
CA ASN A 6 32.27 -33.17 -47.30
C ASN A 6 31.20 -32.23 -46.72
N TYR A 7 30.06 -32.05 -47.38
CA TYR A 7 28.99 -31.18 -46.89
C TYR A 7 28.10 -31.86 -45.85
N TRP A 8 27.78 -33.15 -46.01
CA TRP A 8 26.95 -33.90 -45.07
C TRP A 8 27.63 -34.18 -43.72
N LYS A 9 28.95 -34.42 -43.71
CA LYS A 9 29.72 -34.62 -42.46
C LYS A 9 29.88 -33.33 -41.64
N ARG A 10 30.01 -32.16 -42.29
CA ARG A 10 30.13 -30.87 -41.60
C ARG A 10 28.82 -30.40 -40.98
N SER A 11 27.68 -30.59 -41.66
CA SER A 11 26.37 -30.21 -41.12
C SER A 11 25.97 -31.05 -39.89
N ASN A 12 26.21 -32.36 -39.92
CA ASN A 12 25.98 -33.20 -38.74
C ASN A 12 26.93 -32.87 -37.58
N HIS A 13 28.20 -32.54 -37.85
CA HIS A 13 29.13 -32.11 -36.82
C HIS A 13 28.71 -30.77 -36.18
N PHE A 14 28.20 -29.82 -36.95
CA PHE A 14 27.74 -28.52 -36.44
C PHE A 14 26.44 -28.62 -35.64
N VAL A 15 25.50 -29.46 -36.08
CA VAL A 15 24.23 -29.71 -35.35
C VAL A 15 24.50 -30.50 -34.07
N LEU A 16 25.40 -31.49 -34.12
CA LEU A 16 25.85 -32.20 -32.92
C LEU A 16 26.62 -31.26 -32.00
N GLN A 17 27.52 -30.39 -32.49
CA GLN A 17 28.21 -29.39 -31.67
C GLN A 17 27.24 -28.40 -31.03
N LYS A 18 26.20 -27.94 -31.72
CA LYS A 18 25.19 -27.05 -31.12
C LYS A 18 24.29 -27.78 -30.13
N LYS A 19 23.88 -29.02 -30.40
CA LYS A 19 23.13 -29.84 -29.42
C LYS A 19 24.00 -30.18 -28.20
N PHE A 20 25.30 -30.44 -28.40
CA PHE A 20 26.26 -30.75 -27.35
C PHE A 20 26.59 -29.49 -26.54
N GLN A 21 26.79 -28.33 -27.17
CA GLN A 21 26.94 -27.04 -26.48
C GLN A 21 25.67 -26.66 -25.71
N TYR A 22 24.48 -26.86 -26.27
CA TYR A 22 23.22 -26.60 -25.58
C TYR A 22 23.00 -27.53 -24.38
N GLN A 23 23.37 -28.82 -24.51
CA GLN A 23 23.37 -29.80 -23.43
C GLN A 23 24.45 -29.51 -22.37
N ILE A 24 25.64 -29.04 -22.77
CA ILE A 24 26.73 -28.62 -21.87
C ILE A 24 26.36 -27.36 -21.10
N TRP A 25 25.73 -26.37 -21.76
CA TRP A 25 25.19 -25.18 -21.11
C TRP A 25 24.15 -25.60 -20.07
N LYS A 26 23.11 -26.38 -20.45
CA LYS A 26 22.11 -26.91 -19.50
C LYS A 26 22.72 -27.70 -18.32
N ARG A 27 23.83 -28.43 -18.54
CA ARG A 27 24.54 -29.16 -17.48
C ARG A 27 25.36 -28.27 -16.54
N GLN A 28 25.87 -27.13 -17.01
CA GLN A 28 26.67 -26.22 -16.18
C GLN A 28 25.83 -25.24 -15.34
N TYR A 29 24.55 -25.06 -15.66
CA TYR A 29 23.63 -24.18 -14.93
C TYR A 29 22.72 -24.93 -13.95
N GLN A 30 23.32 -25.81 -13.16
CA GLN A 30 22.65 -26.40 -12.01
C GLN A 30 23.19 -25.76 -10.73
N LEU A 31 22.29 -25.17 -9.95
CA LEU A 31 22.59 -24.52 -8.68
C LEU A 31 22.30 -25.49 -7.53
N PRO A 32 23.14 -25.51 -6.49
CA PRO A 32 22.79 -26.23 -5.27
C PRO A 32 21.56 -25.60 -4.63
N ARG A 33 20.64 -26.41 -4.09
CA ARG A 33 19.54 -25.92 -3.27
C ARG A 33 20.12 -25.12 -2.09
N TRP A 34 19.46 -24.02 -1.69
CA TRP A 34 19.91 -23.14 -0.59
C TRP A 34 20.36 -23.96 0.64
N GLY A 35 21.56 -23.69 1.15
CA GLY A 35 22.13 -24.36 2.32
C GLY A 35 22.87 -25.69 2.07
N THR A 36 22.78 -26.28 0.87
CA THR A 36 23.53 -27.50 0.52
C THR A 36 24.80 -27.21 -0.27
N SER A 37 25.87 -27.98 0.01
CA SER A 37 27.12 -27.86 -0.75
C SER A 37 26.95 -28.47 -2.15
N ARG A 38 27.77 -28.05 -3.12
CA ARG A 38 27.79 -28.65 -4.47
C ARG A 38 28.11 -30.16 -4.47
N LEU A 39 28.68 -30.68 -3.38
CA LEU A 39 29.05 -32.09 -3.23
C LEU A 39 27.85 -32.98 -2.88
N ASP A 40 26.74 -32.39 -2.42
CA ASP A 40 25.57 -33.13 -1.94
C ASP A 40 24.65 -33.65 -3.06
N GLY A 41 25.02 -33.42 -4.32
CA GLY A 41 24.35 -33.97 -5.50
C GLY A 41 22.95 -33.42 -5.81
N ASN A 42 22.34 -32.66 -4.90
CA ASN A 42 21.04 -32.00 -5.08
C ASN A 42 21.17 -30.70 -5.90
N LEU A 43 21.41 -30.90 -7.20
CA LEU A 43 21.60 -29.87 -8.19
C LEU A 43 20.26 -29.52 -8.87
N ILE A 44 19.77 -28.32 -8.63
CA ILE A 44 18.51 -27.79 -9.15
C ILE A 44 18.79 -27.00 -10.43
N THR A 45 17.90 -27.06 -11.43
CA THR A 45 18.01 -26.23 -12.63
C THR A 45 17.82 -24.74 -12.29
N GLN A 46 18.56 -23.84 -12.93
CA GLN A 46 18.36 -22.39 -12.74
C GLN A 46 16.90 -21.94 -12.90
N GLU A 47 16.18 -22.51 -13.87
CA GLU A 47 14.76 -22.23 -14.06
C GLU A 47 13.94 -22.58 -12.81
N HIS A 48 14.21 -23.73 -12.18
CA HIS A 48 13.53 -24.13 -10.95
C HIS A 48 13.92 -23.25 -9.76
N HIS A 49 15.19 -22.85 -9.65
CA HIS A 49 15.65 -21.94 -8.59
C HIS A 49 14.96 -20.56 -8.65
N TYR A 50 14.88 -19.97 -9.83
CA TYR A 50 14.18 -18.68 -9.98
C TYR A 50 12.67 -18.81 -9.88
N ARG A 51 12.08 -19.85 -10.48
CA ARG A 51 10.62 -20.01 -10.49
C ARG A 51 10.08 -20.49 -9.15
N VAL A 52 10.68 -21.49 -8.54
CA VAL A 52 10.17 -22.15 -7.34
C VAL A 52 10.80 -21.56 -6.08
N ASP A 53 12.13 -21.56 -5.99
CA ASP A 53 12.80 -21.14 -4.74
C ASP A 53 12.77 -19.62 -4.53
N THR A 54 12.62 -18.83 -5.60
CA THR A 54 12.59 -17.37 -5.53
C THR A 54 11.19 -16.82 -5.76
N PHE A 55 10.60 -17.05 -6.95
CA PHE A 55 9.34 -16.40 -7.31
C PHE A 55 8.14 -16.95 -6.52
N LEU A 56 7.96 -18.29 -6.46
CA LEU A 56 6.89 -18.86 -5.64
C LEU A 56 7.10 -18.58 -4.14
N ALA A 57 8.33 -18.66 -3.63
CA ALA A 57 8.61 -18.30 -2.24
C ALA A 57 8.26 -16.82 -1.91
N VAL A 58 8.53 -15.90 -2.85
CA VAL A 58 8.12 -14.49 -2.70
C VAL A 58 6.61 -14.35 -2.78
N LEU A 59 5.93 -15.07 -3.68
CA LEU A 59 4.46 -15.06 -3.75
C LEU A 59 3.83 -15.63 -2.47
N ASP A 60 4.33 -16.75 -1.96
CA ASP A 60 3.86 -17.36 -0.71
C ASP A 60 4.10 -16.42 0.48
N ALA A 61 5.25 -15.74 0.52
CA ALA A 61 5.52 -14.72 1.54
C ALA A 61 4.57 -13.52 1.43
N ILE A 62 4.27 -13.06 0.21
CA ILE A 62 3.28 -11.99 -0.01
C ILE A 62 1.89 -12.45 0.43
N ILE A 63 1.45 -13.64 0.05
CA ILE A 63 0.15 -14.19 0.44
C ILE A 63 0.06 -14.32 1.96
N MET A 64 1.07 -14.90 2.60
CA MET A 64 1.12 -15.07 4.05
C MET A 64 1.10 -13.72 4.78
N GLU A 65 1.86 -12.73 4.29
CA GLU A 65 1.83 -11.38 4.87
C GLU A 65 0.49 -10.68 4.63
N MET A 66 -0.15 -10.91 3.48
CA MET A 66 -1.49 -10.40 3.20
C MET A 66 -2.52 -11.03 4.15
N ASP A 67 -2.49 -12.35 4.33
CA ASP A 67 -3.39 -13.07 5.25
C ASP A 67 -3.12 -12.69 6.72
N HIS A 68 -1.86 -12.45 7.10
CA HIS A 68 -1.52 -11.99 8.45
C HIS A 68 -1.94 -10.53 8.70
N ARG A 69 -1.85 -9.66 7.68
CA ARG A 69 -2.22 -8.24 7.79
C ARG A 69 -3.71 -8.00 7.64
N PHE A 70 -4.38 -8.77 6.77
CA PHE A 70 -5.81 -8.70 6.55
C PHE A 70 -6.52 -9.83 7.30
N ASN A 71 -6.88 -9.56 8.56
CA ASN A 71 -7.76 -10.45 9.32
C ASN A 71 -9.13 -10.61 8.60
N GLU A 72 -9.88 -11.65 8.94
CA GLU A 72 -11.19 -12.00 8.34
C GLU A 72 -12.12 -10.78 8.22
N VAL A 73 -12.20 -9.97 9.28
CA VAL A 73 -12.99 -8.73 9.34
C VAL A 73 -12.53 -7.67 8.33
N SER A 74 -11.21 -7.51 8.14
CA SER A 74 -10.67 -6.51 7.20
C SER A 74 -10.83 -6.94 5.74
N SER A 75 -10.80 -8.26 5.47
CA SER A 75 -11.13 -8.82 4.17
C SER A 75 -12.61 -8.63 3.85
N GLU A 76 -13.49 -8.91 4.82
CA GLU A 76 -14.93 -8.66 4.71
C GLU A 76 -15.22 -7.18 4.43
N LEU A 77 -14.57 -6.26 5.16
CA LEU A 77 -14.62 -4.81 4.93
C LEU A 77 -14.29 -4.42 3.48
N LEU A 78 -13.16 -4.90 2.96
CA LEU A 78 -12.71 -4.58 1.61
C LEU A 78 -13.66 -5.13 0.54
N VAL A 79 -14.18 -6.34 0.75
CA VAL A 79 -15.18 -6.94 -0.14
C VAL A 79 -16.47 -6.11 -0.13
N SER A 80 -16.91 -5.67 1.04
CA SER A 80 -18.09 -4.80 1.17
C SER A 80 -17.91 -3.45 0.49
N PHE A 81 -16.75 -2.81 0.61
CA PHE A 81 -16.45 -1.58 -0.14
C PHE A 81 -16.37 -1.82 -1.66
N ALA A 82 -15.85 -2.97 -2.10
CA ALA A 82 -15.84 -3.34 -3.51
C ALA A 82 -17.24 -3.54 -4.11
N CYS A 83 -18.27 -3.77 -3.28
CA CYS A 83 -19.66 -3.85 -3.73
C CYS A 83 -20.24 -2.48 -4.11
N LEU A 84 -19.63 -1.38 -3.65
CA LEU A 84 -20.02 0.01 -3.98
C LEU A 84 -19.36 0.54 -5.26
N ASP A 85 -18.60 -0.31 -5.96
CA ASP A 85 -17.91 0.07 -7.19
C ASP A 85 -18.93 0.42 -8.30
N PRO A 86 -18.91 1.67 -8.83
CA PRO A 86 -19.85 2.09 -9.87
C PRO A 86 -19.59 1.43 -11.23
N ARG A 87 -18.43 0.78 -11.41
CA ARG A 87 -18.09 0.08 -12.66
C ARG A 87 -19.13 -0.98 -13.03
N ASP A 88 -19.30 -1.17 -14.33
CA ASP A 88 -20.26 -2.12 -14.91
C ASP A 88 -21.70 -1.95 -14.36
N ASN A 89 -22.10 -0.70 -14.09
CA ASN A 89 -23.42 -0.37 -13.57
C ASN A 89 -23.73 -1.07 -12.23
N PHE A 90 -22.76 -1.05 -11.31
CA PHE A 90 -22.87 -1.65 -9.98
C PHE A 90 -23.17 -3.16 -10.05
N ALA A 91 -22.47 -3.89 -10.93
CA ALA A 91 -22.67 -5.35 -11.11
C ALA A 91 -22.36 -6.16 -9.84
N ARG A 92 -21.46 -5.66 -8.99
CA ARG A 92 -21.02 -6.32 -7.74
C ARG A 92 -21.80 -5.89 -6.50
N PHE A 93 -22.88 -5.12 -6.69
CA PHE A 93 -23.64 -4.57 -5.59
C PHE A 93 -24.38 -5.65 -4.81
N ASP A 94 -24.16 -5.66 -3.51
CA ASP A 94 -24.70 -6.64 -2.57
C ASP A 94 -25.14 -5.90 -1.30
N VAL A 95 -26.45 -5.82 -1.10
CA VAL A 95 -27.07 -5.08 0.02
C VAL A 95 -26.63 -5.66 1.35
N GLU A 96 -26.57 -6.98 1.48
CA GLU A 96 -26.26 -7.64 2.76
C GLU A 96 -24.80 -7.40 3.15
N LYS A 97 -23.87 -7.48 2.20
CA LYS A 97 -22.45 -7.19 2.48
C LYS A 97 -22.22 -5.74 2.87
N ILE A 98 -22.90 -4.81 2.21
CA ILE A 98 -22.79 -3.38 2.53
C ILE A 98 -23.46 -3.09 3.89
N ALA A 99 -24.59 -3.72 4.20
CA ALA A 99 -25.27 -3.56 5.49
C ALA A 99 -24.37 -3.99 6.67
N ARG A 100 -23.57 -5.06 6.51
CA ARG A 100 -22.58 -5.48 7.53
C ARG A 100 -21.55 -4.40 7.88
N LEU A 101 -21.27 -3.45 6.99
CA LEU A 101 -20.38 -2.33 7.31
C LEU A 101 -20.91 -1.50 8.48
N THR A 102 -22.23 -1.40 8.62
CA THR A 102 -22.84 -0.66 9.73
C THR A 102 -22.70 -1.37 11.07
N ASP A 103 -22.52 -2.69 11.06
CA ASP A 103 -22.21 -3.48 12.24
C ASP A 103 -20.74 -3.38 12.62
N ILE A 104 -19.84 -3.34 11.62
CA ILE A 104 -18.39 -3.19 11.84
C ILE A 104 -18.06 -1.78 12.36
N TYR A 105 -18.73 -0.75 11.83
CA TYR A 105 -18.61 0.64 12.27
C TYR A 105 -19.73 1.01 13.25
N ASP A 106 -19.86 0.24 14.33
CA ASP A 106 -20.96 0.36 15.28
C ASP A 106 -21.08 1.74 15.95
N GLN A 107 -19.97 2.44 16.13
CA GLN A 107 -19.88 3.80 16.66
C GLN A 107 -20.32 4.88 15.68
N ASP A 108 -20.25 4.60 14.38
CA ASP A 108 -20.64 5.55 13.35
C ASP A 108 -22.14 5.48 13.03
N PHE A 109 -22.79 4.34 13.25
CA PHE A 109 -24.19 4.12 12.88
C PHE A 109 -25.07 3.82 14.09
N SER A 110 -26.17 4.57 14.24
CA SER A 110 -27.18 4.31 15.27
C SER A 110 -27.97 3.05 14.95
N ILE A 111 -28.65 2.47 15.95
CA ILE A 111 -29.49 1.26 15.76
C ILE A 111 -30.54 1.48 14.67
N VAL A 112 -31.16 2.67 14.64
CA VAL A 112 -32.15 3.05 13.62
C VAL A 112 -31.54 3.12 12.22
N ASP A 113 -30.29 3.57 12.11
CA ASP A 113 -29.59 3.64 10.82
C ASP A 113 -29.32 2.24 10.27
N ARG A 114 -29.00 1.26 11.13
CA ARG A 114 -28.75 -0.13 10.72
C ARG A 114 -30.01 -0.83 10.22
N ASP A 115 -31.16 -0.51 10.80
CA ASP A 115 -32.44 -1.04 10.33
C ASP A 115 -32.84 -0.40 9.00
N SER A 116 -32.58 0.91 8.84
CA SER A 116 -32.97 1.69 7.66
C SER A 116 -31.99 1.55 6.47
N ILE A 117 -30.74 1.10 6.69
CA ILE A 117 -29.71 1.07 5.64
C ILE A 117 -30.09 0.18 4.46
N ARG A 118 -30.76 -0.95 4.71
CA ARG A 118 -31.19 -1.89 3.67
C ARG A 118 -32.16 -1.22 2.70
N ASP A 119 -33.21 -0.60 3.23
CA ASP A 119 -34.21 0.14 2.45
C ASP A 119 -33.57 1.28 1.66
N GLN A 120 -32.62 1.97 2.28
CA GLN A 120 -31.91 3.08 1.64
C GLN A 120 -31.03 2.57 0.48
N LEU A 121 -30.30 1.46 0.65
CA LEU A 121 -29.45 0.84 -0.37
C LEU A 121 -30.25 0.33 -1.57
N GLU A 122 -31.39 -0.30 -1.33
CA GLU A 122 -32.31 -0.75 -2.38
C GLU A 122 -32.88 0.43 -3.18
N THR A 123 -33.25 1.50 -2.49
CA THR A 123 -33.75 2.71 -3.15
C THR A 123 -32.64 3.40 -3.96
N PHE A 124 -31.43 3.44 -3.43
CA PHE A 124 -30.27 4.05 -4.07
C PHE A 124 -29.90 3.37 -5.37
N ILE A 125 -29.80 2.04 -5.39
CA ILE A 125 -29.39 1.32 -6.62
C ILE A 125 -30.39 1.55 -7.76
N VAL A 126 -31.69 1.62 -7.44
CA VAL A 126 -32.74 1.93 -8.43
C VAL A 126 -32.59 3.35 -8.97
N HIS A 127 -32.26 4.32 -8.11
CA HIS A 127 -32.10 5.71 -8.51
C HIS A 127 -30.82 5.96 -9.31
N VAL A 128 -29.69 5.43 -8.86
CA VAL A 128 -28.39 5.65 -9.49
C VAL A 128 -28.31 4.99 -10.85
N LYS A 129 -28.90 3.79 -11.03
CA LYS A 129 -28.97 3.13 -12.35
C LYS A 129 -29.80 3.89 -13.39
N ARG A 130 -30.72 4.75 -12.96
CA ARG A 130 -31.61 5.53 -13.85
C ARG A 130 -30.98 6.83 -14.33
N ILE A 131 -30.00 7.36 -13.62
CA ILE A 131 -29.41 8.66 -13.92
C ILE A 131 -28.15 8.45 -14.77
N ASP A 132 -28.10 9.08 -15.95
CA ASP A 132 -26.99 8.91 -16.89
C ASP A 132 -25.66 9.46 -16.37
N ASP A 133 -25.68 10.50 -15.53
CA ASP A 133 -24.46 11.12 -14.96
C ASP A 133 -23.60 10.09 -14.20
N PHE A 134 -24.25 9.15 -13.49
CA PHE A 134 -23.56 8.12 -12.71
C PHE A 134 -23.02 6.96 -13.57
N LYS A 135 -23.46 6.81 -14.82
CA LYS A 135 -22.93 5.79 -15.74
C LYS A 135 -21.49 6.11 -16.19
N SER A 136 -21.09 7.37 -16.08
CA SER A 136 -19.74 7.83 -16.39
C SER A 136 -18.73 7.67 -15.23
N CYS A 137 -19.21 7.26 -14.05
CA CYS A 137 -18.38 7.07 -12.88
C CYS A 137 -17.65 5.72 -12.92
N HIS A 138 -16.32 5.77 -12.88
CA HIS A 138 -15.47 4.57 -12.80
C HIS A 138 -14.82 4.38 -11.44
N ASP A 139 -14.87 5.41 -10.58
CA ASP A 139 -14.19 5.42 -9.29
C ASP A 139 -15.12 5.92 -8.20
N LEU A 140 -14.90 5.43 -6.98
CA LEU A 140 -15.65 5.81 -5.79
C LEU A 140 -15.53 7.32 -5.48
N GLY A 141 -14.37 7.93 -5.76
CA GLY A 141 -14.18 9.38 -5.59
C GLY A 141 -15.02 10.21 -6.57
N ARG A 142 -15.20 9.73 -7.80
CA ARG A 142 -16.11 10.37 -8.77
C ARG A 142 -17.56 10.20 -8.34
N LEU A 143 -17.93 9.00 -7.87
CA LEU A 143 -19.26 8.75 -7.32
C LEU A 143 -19.59 9.73 -6.18
N ALA A 144 -18.68 9.93 -5.23
CA ALA A 144 -18.87 10.88 -4.12
C ALA A 144 -19.06 12.32 -4.63
N THR A 145 -18.27 12.74 -5.62
CA THR A 145 -18.36 14.08 -6.21
C THR A 145 -19.72 14.31 -6.90
N GLU A 146 -20.18 13.33 -7.68
CA GLU A 146 -21.48 13.38 -8.36
C GLU A 146 -22.65 13.34 -7.37
N MET A 147 -22.53 12.58 -6.27
CA MET A 147 -23.54 12.59 -5.21
C MET A 147 -23.67 13.96 -4.52
N VAL A 148 -22.57 14.72 -4.44
CA VAL A 148 -22.60 16.10 -3.94
C VAL A 148 -23.22 17.03 -4.96
N ALA A 149 -22.81 16.95 -6.24
CA ALA A 149 -23.32 17.78 -7.32
C ALA A 149 -24.84 17.64 -7.50
N THR A 150 -25.34 16.40 -7.47
CA THR A 150 -26.76 16.06 -7.62
C THR A 150 -27.58 16.20 -6.32
N LYS A 151 -26.97 16.69 -5.23
CA LYS A 151 -27.54 16.80 -3.88
C LYS A 151 -28.06 15.48 -3.28
N LYS A 152 -27.64 14.34 -3.83
CA LYS A 152 -28.03 13.01 -3.38
C LYS A 152 -27.42 12.62 -2.04
N HIS A 153 -26.32 13.26 -1.63
CA HIS A 153 -25.77 13.12 -0.27
C HIS A 153 -26.78 13.50 0.84
N ILE A 154 -27.75 14.39 0.56
CA ILE A 154 -28.80 14.77 1.51
C ILE A 154 -29.95 13.74 1.50
N THR A 155 -30.25 13.19 0.32
CA THR A 155 -31.30 12.17 0.16
C THR A 155 -30.89 10.81 0.72
N PHE A 156 -29.60 10.47 0.58
CA PHE A 156 -29.03 9.20 0.99
C PHE A 156 -27.82 9.40 1.92
N PRO A 157 -28.03 9.94 3.13
CA PRO A 157 -26.95 10.29 4.04
C PRO A 157 -26.13 9.08 4.53
N LEU A 158 -26.75 7.92 4.74
CA LEU A 158 -26.02 6.76 5.27
C LEU A 158 -25.09 6.16 4.22
N ILE A 159 -25.56 6.06 2.97
CA ILE A 159 -24.74 5.58 1.85
C ILE A 159 -23.57 6.53 1.60
N TYR A 160 -23.83 7.85 1.62
CA TYR A 160 -22.76 8.84 1.48
C TYR A 160 -21.71 8.69 2.58
N ARG A 161 -22.12 8.42 3.82
CA ARG A 161 -21.22 8.17 4.94
C ARG A 161 -20.38 6.90 4.76
N ILE A 162 -20.97 5.81 4.24
CA ILE A 162 -20.21 4.58 3.92
C ILE A 162 -19.15 4.86 2.84
N ILE A 163 -19.52 5.63 1.81
CA ILE A 163 -18.59 6.03 0.74
C ILE A 163 -17.45 6.91 1.30
N GLU A 164 -17.76 7.82 2.23
CA GLU A 164 -16.76 8.64 2.91
C GLU A 164 -15.79 7.78 3.74
N LEU A 165 -16.29 6.83 4.52
CA LEU A 165 -15.45 5.88 5.27
C LEU A 165 -14.52 5.10 4.34
N ALA A 166 -15.03 4.64 3.20
CA ALA A 166 -14.25 3.94 2.19
C ALA A 166 -13.10 4.79 1.60
N LEU A 167 -13.34 6.09 1.41
CA LEU A 167 -12.34 7.04 0.89
C LEU A 167 -11.30 7.46 1.94
N ILE A 168 -11.69 7.49 3.23
CA ILE A 168 -10.79 7.83 4.33
C ILE A 168 -9.88 6.65 4.71
N LEU A 169 -10.36 5.41 4.56
CA LEU A 169 -9.63 4.22 4.98
C LEU A 169 -8.20 4.10 4.39
N PRO A 170 -7.96 4.32 3.08
CA PRO A 170 -6.61 4.30 2.52
C PRO A 170 -5.71 5.42 3.08
N VAL A 171 -6.28 6.59 3.33
CA VAL A 171 -5.55 7.74 3.90
C VAL A 171 -5.12 7.43 5.32
N ALA A 172 -6.04 6.92 6.14
CA ALA A 172 -5.75 6.51 7.52
C ALA A 172 -4.67 5.42 7.57
N THR A 173 -4.77 4.41 6.71
CA THR A 173 -3.78 3.31 6.61
C THR A 173 -2.40 3.85 6.27
N SER A 174 -2.29 4.71 5.26
CA SER A 174 -1.01 5.32 4.86
C SER A 174 -0.39 6.19 5.96
N LEU A 175 -1.21 6.89 6.75
CA LEU A 175 -0.75 7.73 7.85
C LEU A 175 -0.17 6.89 8.98
N VAL A 176 -0.83 5.78 9.31
CA VAL A 176 -0.38 4.83 10.32
C VAL A 176 0.93 4.15 9.90
N GLU A 177 1.04 3.67 8.66
CA GLU A 177 2.28 3.09 8.13
C GLU A 177 3.44 4.09 8.14
N ARG A 178 3.17 5.35 7.73
CA ARG A 178 4.15 6.43 7.78
C ARG A 178 4.60 6.70 9.22
N ALA A 179 3.69 6.70 10.18
CA ALA A 179 4.02 6.89 11.60
C ALA A 179 4.86 5.72 12.15
N PHE A 180 4.52 4.46 11.82
CA PHE A 180 5.31 3.30 12.23
C PHE A 180 6.69 3.27 11.59
N SER A 181 6.81 3.62 10.31
CA SER A 181 8.11 3.75 9.63
C SER A 181 8.97 4.84 10.27
N ALA A 182 8.38 6.02 10.55
CA ALA A 182 9.05 7.08 11.28
C ALA A 182 9.50 6.63 12.68
N MET A 183 8.64 5.90 13.40
CA MET A 183 8.95 5.38 14.74
C MET A 183 10.13 4.41 14.67
N HIS A 184 10.11 3.49 13.72
CA HIS A 184 11.19 2.52 13.51
C HIS A 184 12.50 3.24 13.19
N LEU A 185 12.49 4.22 12.29
CA LEU A 185 13.67 5.01 11.94
C LEU A 185 14.22 5.77 13.15
N ILE A 186 13.37 6.47 13.91
CA ILE A 186 13.77 7.24 15.09
C ILE A 186 14.39 6.32 16.16
N LYS A 187 13.74 5.19 16.45
CA LYS A 187 14.24 4.20 17.42
C LYS A 187 15.58 3.58 16.98
N THR A 188 15.71 3.21 15.71
CA THR A 188 16.93 2.61 15.16
C THR A 188 18.08 3.61 15.09
N ALA A 189 17.83 4.85 14.70
CA ALA A 189 18.85 5.90 14.61
C ALA A 189 19.36 6.35 15.99
N LEU A 190 18.47 6.46 16.99
CA LEU A 190 18.84 6.89 18.35
C LEU A 190 19.31 5.74 19.24
N ARG A 191 19.10 4.49 18.82
CA ARG A 191 19.67 3.26 19.40
C ARG A 191 19.56 3.18 20.94
N ASN A 192 18.51 3.74 21.55
CA ASN A 192 18.40 3.83 23.02
C ASN A 192 16.97 3.94 23.57
N LYS A 193 16.82 3.57 24.85
CA LYS A 193 15.63 3.76 25.72
C LYS A 193 15.25 5.24 25.79
N MET A 194 14.31 5.64 24.95
CA MET A 194 13.75 6.98 24.91
C MET A 194 12.38 6.96 25.60
N GLY A 195 12.08 7.96 26.43
CA GLY A 195 10.76 8.07 27.06
C GLY A 195 9.66 8.33 26.03
N ASP A 196 8.45 7.82 26.29
CA ASP A 196 7.33 7.87 25.35
C ASP A 196 6.95 9.29 24.94
N GLU A 197 7.01 10.24 25.87
CA GLU A 197 6.71 11.66 25.60
C GLU A 197 7.69 12.27 24.58
N TRP A 198 8.97 11.95 24.69
CA TRP A 198 9.98 12.45 23.76
C TRP A 198 9.88 11.78 22.38
N LEU A 199 9.55 10.48 22.36
CA LEU A 199 9.26 9.78 21.10
C LEU A 199 8.05 10.38 20.38
N ASN A 200 6.97 10.67 21.11
CA ASN A 200 5.78 11.27 20.54
C ASN A 200 6.07 12.65 19.92
N ASN A 201 6.78 13.50 20.66
CA ASN A 201 7.20 14.81 20.14
C ASN A 201 8.04 14.72 18.85
N LEU A 202 8.98 13.77 18.79
CA LEU A 202 9.79 13.53 17.59
C LEU A 202 8.98 12.97 16.42
N LEU A 203 8.03 12.06 16.69
CA LEU A 203 7.13 11.52 15.68
C LEU A 203 6.29 12.62 15.04
N VAL A 204 5.68 13.50 15.84
CA VAL A 204 4.92 14.64 15.33
C VAL A 204 5.79 15.55 14.45
N CYS A 205 7.02 15.85 14.89
CA CYS A 205 7.95 16.66 14.10
C CYS A 205 8.33 16.00 12.76
N TYR A 206 8.44 14.68 12.73
CA TYR A 206 8.83 13.93 11.54
C TYR A 206 7.68 13.74 10.55
N VAL A 207 6.49 13.41 11.05
CA VAL A 207 5.27 13.24 10.25
C VAL A 207 4.87 14.58 9.62
N GLU A 208 4.89 15.65 10.42
CA GLU A 208 4.53 17.01 9.99
C GLU A 208 5.72 17.84 9.52
N LYS A 209 6.82 17.20 9.11
CA LYS A 209 8.04 17.88 8.67
C LYS A 209 7.82 18.91 7.55
N GLY A 210 6.74 18.78 6.78
CA GLY A 210 6.33 19.78 5.78
C GLY A 210 5.99 21.12 6.43
N ILE A 211 5.13 21.09 7.45
CA ILE A 211 4.72 22.26 8.24
C ILE A 211 5.92 22.81 9.03
N PHE A 212 6.75 21.93 9.60
CA PHE A 212 7.93 22.35 10.36
C PHE A 212 9.05 22.95 9.50
N LYS A 213 9.08 22.69 8.19
CA LYS A 213 10.01 23.38 7.27
C LYS A 213 9.63 24.84 7.03
N GLU A 214 8.34 25.17 7.09
CA GLU A 214 7.85 26.54 6.95
C GLU A 214 8.10 27.37 8.23
N LEU A 215 8.25 26.69 9.38
CA LEU A 215 8.65 27.30 10.64
C LEU A 215 10.12 27.73 10.57
N GLY A 216 10.33 29.04 10.37
CA GLY A 216 11.66 29.63 10.39
C GLY A 216 12.41 29.32 11.68
N ILE A 217 13.58 28.66 11.53
CA ILE A 217 14.45 28.24 12.65
C ILE A 217 14.77 29.43 13.58
N ASP A 218 14.83 30.65 13.05
CA ASP A 218 15.09 31.86 13.84
C ASP A 218 13.94 32.22 14.79
N LYS A 219 12.69 31.97 14.40
CA LYS A 219 11.52 32.13 15.30
C LYS A 219 11.56 31.10 16.42
N VAL A 220 11.91 29.86 16.08
CA VAL A 220 12.12 28.78 17.06
C VAL A 220 13.26 29.12 18.00
N LYS A 221 14.39 29.64 17.51
CA LYS A 221 15.53 30.09 18.33
C LYS A 221 15.16 31.26 19.25
N LYS A 222 14.39 32.25 18.78
CA LYS A 222 13.95 33.40 19.59
C LYS A 222 12.97 32.99 20.69
N ARG A 223 11.93 32.20 20.37
CA ARG A 223 11.00 31.63 21.36
C ARG A 223 11.71 30.65 22.29
N PHE A 224 12.63 29.89 21.69
CA PHE A 224 13.79 29.23 22.25
C PHE A 224 14.26 30.01 23.47
N GLN A 225 15.01 31.06 23.15
CA GLN A 225 15.71 32.01 24.00
C GLN A 225 14.83 32.76 25.00
N SER A 226 13.55 33.01 24.74
CA SER A 226 12.66 33.72 25.68
C SER A 226 12.11 32.87 26.83
N MET A 227 12.25 31.53 26.79
CA MET A 227 11.88 30.67 27.93
C MET A 227 12.86 30.86 29.09
N LYS A 228 12.33 31.28 30.26
CA LYS A 228 13.05 31.89 31.40
C LYS A 228 14.00 30.97 32.19
N THR A 229 13.92 29.65 32.04
CA THR A 229 14.68 28.70 32.88
C THR A 229 15.43 27.68 32.02
N ARG A 230 16.72 27.92 31.73
CA ARG A 230 17.57 26.95 31.01
C ARG A 230 18.98 26.84 31.61
N ARG A 231 19.53 25.62 31.54
CA ARG A 231 20.90 25.26 31.96
C ARG A 231 21.98 25.57 30.91
N VAL A 232 21.61 25.91 29.67
CA VAL A 232 22.56 26.19 28.58
C VAL A 232 22.13 27.44 27.82
N SER A 233 23.06 28.39 27.66
CA SER A 233 22.90 29.60 26.87
C SER A 233 23.42 29.39 25.44
N LEU A 234 22.60 29.75 24.44
CA LEU A 234 23.03 29.74 23.04
C LEU A 234 23.85 31.01 22.73
N PRO A 235 24.82 30.96 21.80
CA PRO A 235 25.59 32.13 21.40
C PRO A 235 24.67 33.23 20.86
N LYS A 236 24.88 34.46 21.32
CA LYS A 236 24.13 35.64 20.88
C LYS A 236 24.39 35.87 19.40
N SER A 237 23.34 36.15 18.62
CA SER A 237 23.50 36.53 17.21
C SER A 237 24.38 37.79 17.11
N PRO A 238 25.31 37.86 16.14
CA PRO A 238 26.16 39.03 15.98
C PRO A 238 25.31 40.28 15.75
N ARG A 239 25.56 41.32 16.56
CA ARG A 239 24.92 42.63 16.40
C ARG A 239 25.33 43.16 15.02
N ARG A 240 24.35 43.44 14.15
CA ARG A 240 24.60 44.26 12.96
C ARG A 240 25.04 45.64 13.45
N HIS A 241 26.32 45.95 13.29
CA HIS A 241 26.79 47.33 13.37
C HIS A 241 26.20 48.08 12.18
N GLN A 242 25.22 48.95 12.43
CA GLN A 242 24.86 49.99 11.48
C GLN A 242 26.02 50.99 11.49
N HIS A 243 26.82 50.98 10.44
CA HIS A 243 27.72 52.09 10.15
C HIS A 243 26.86 53.20 9.52
N SER A 244 26.75 54.31 10.24
CA SER A 244 26.40 55.62 9.67
C SER A 244 27.54 56.17 8.83
#